data_AF-A0A1G9CNV8-F1
#
_entry.id   AF-A0A1G9CNV8-F1
#
_cell.length_a   1.000
_cell.length_b   1.000
_cell.length_c   1.000
_cell.angle_alpha   90.00
_cell.angle_beta   90.00
_cell.angle_gamma   90.00
#
_symmetry.space_group_name_H-M   'P 1'
#
loop_
_entity.id
_entity.type
_entity.pdbx_description
1 polymer ?
#
loop_
_entity_poly.entity_id
_entity_poly.type
_entity_poly.pdbx_seq_one_letter_code
_entity_poly.pdbx_strand_id
1 'polypeptide(L)'
;MVEINSFKQAHQLYKTNQFPLVAIQYLAFMFMNACQDIPPNISTYTDINTDSLTWLSGQLSAKFSFNEYLGGDAFICESETDLTAIVAFDQEWADQHGRWPNVTDKHLAWDICTILHSDWAVFGYCWNNAGGDIYYIPKSLWAKARVNEHRELSCS
;
A
#
# COMPACT_ATOMS: atom_id res chain seq x y z
N MET A 1 -3.62 9.62 -9.23
CA MET A 1 -2.96 8.48 -8.58
C MET A 1 -1.50 8.45 -9.03
N VAL A 2 -0.57 8.37 -8.09
CA VAL A 2 0.85 8.19 -8.39
C VAL A 2 1.18 6.71 -8.27
N GLU A 3 1.59 6.12 -9.38
CA GLU A 3 2.08 4.74 -9.46
C GLU A 3 3.56 4.68 -9.06
N ILE A 4 3.93 3.67 -8.27
CA ILE A 4 5.27 3.44 -7.71
C ILE A 4 5.65 1.97 -7.97
N ASN A 5 6.65 1.76 -8.83
CA ASN A 5 6.96 0.41 -9.32
C ASN A 5 8.27 -0.13 -8.74
N SER A 6 8.97 0.68 -7.95
CA SER A 6 10.23 0.27 -7.35
C SER A 6 10.52 1.08 -6.08
N PHE A 7 11.34 0.51 -5.19
CA PHE A 7 11.73 1.21 -3.98
C PHE A 7 12.55 2.47 -4.27
N LYS A 8 13.36 2.48 -5.33
CA LYS A 8 14.13 3.65 -5.74
C LYS A 8 13.24 4.82 -6.14
N GLN A 9 12.12 4.54 -6.83
CA GLN A 9 11.12 5.55 -7.15
C GLN A 9 10.43 6.05 -5.88
N ALA A 10 10.01 5.15 -5.00
CA ALA A 10 9.40 5.50 -3.71
C ALA A 10 10.30 6.42 -2.88
N HIS A 11 11.59 6.10 -2.81
CA HIS A 11 12.58 6.91 -2.12
C HIS A 11 12.73 8.30 -2.73
N GLN A 12 12.68 8.43 -4.06
CA GLN A 12 12.71 9.74 -4.69
C GLN A 12 11.47 10.59 -4.35
N LEU A 13 10.29 9.98 -4.33
CA LEU A 13 9.05 10.67 -3.90
C LEU A 13 9.13 11.11 -2.43
N TYR A 14 9.74 10.30 -1.57
CA TYR A 14 10.02 10.70 -0.18
C TYR A 14 10.98 11.90 -0.12
N LYS A 15 12.07 11.88 -0.91
CA LYS A 15 13.03 13.00 -0.97
C LYS A 15 12.41 14.30 -1.49
N THR A 16 11.37 14.24 -2.31
CA THR A 16 10.62 15.39 -2.82
C THR A 16 9.36 15.71 -2.00
N ASN A 17 9.20 15.10 -0.82
CA ASN A 17 8.08 15.31 0.11
C ASN A 17 6.69 14.99 -0.49
N GLN A 18 6.64 14.05 -1.44
CA GLN A 18 5.41 13.54 -2.07
C GLN A 18 4.97 12.20 -1.46
N PHE A 19 5.84 11.52 -0.70
CA PHE A 19 5.52 10.28 0.00
C PHE A 19 5.98 10.40 1.46
N PRO A 20 5.08 10.25 2.46
CA PRO A 20 5.41 10.53 3.85
C PRO A 20 6.34 9.46 4.43
N LEU A 21 7.11 9.84 5.45
CA LEU A 21 8.06 8.93 6.13
C LEU A 21 7.40 7.61 6.56
N VAL A 22 6.23 7.66 7.19
CA VAL A 22 5.56 6.46 7.69
C VAL A 22 5.17 5.48 6.57
N ALA A 23 4.77 6.00 5.41
CA ALA A 23 4.37 5.16 4.29
C ALA A 23 5.58 4.52 3.60
N ILE A 24 6.66 5.28 3.40
CA ILE A 24 7.89 4.71 2.83
C ILE A 24 8.57 3.72 3.80
N GLN A 25 8.48 3.94 5.12
CA GLN A 25 8.93 2.98 6.13
C GLN A 25 8.15 1.66 6.00
N TYR A 26 6.83 1.73 5.90
CA TYR A 26 5.99 0.54 5.73
C TYR A 26 6.31 -0.21 4.42
N LEU A 27 6.44 0.52 3.31
CA LEU A 27 6.84 -0.05 2.02
C LEU A 27 8.24 -0.68 2.06
N ALA A 28 9.20 -0.01 2.70
CA ALA A 28 10.56 -0.52 2.88
C ALA A 28 10.55 -1.84 3.66
N PHE A 29 9.76 -1.91 4.74
CA PHE A 29 9.64 -3.11 5.54
C PHE A 29 9.06 -4.28 4.74
N MET A 30 7.97 -4.06 3.99
CA MET A 30 7.41 -5.09 3.11
C MET A 30 8.43 -5.57 2.06
N PHE A 31 9.14 -4.64 1.43
CA PHE A 31 10.14 -4.96 0.41
C PHE A 31 11.33 -5.73 0.99
N MET A 32 11.88 -5.32 2.14
CA MET A 32 12.96 -6.04 2.81
C MET A 32 12.55 -7.47 3.20
N ASN A 33 11.31 -7.67 3.66
CA ASN A 33 10.77 -8.99 3.95
C ASN A 33 10.68 -9.86 2.69
N ALA A 34 10.17 -9.32 1.59
CA ALA A 34 10.06 -10.06 0.32
C ALA A 34 11.42 -10.45 -0.26
N CYS A 35 12.43 -9.59 -0.13
CA CYS A 35 13.79 -9.88 -0.57
C CYS A 35 14.60 -10.74 0.41
N GLN A 36 14.06 -11.07 1.60
CA GLN A 36 14.79 -11.73 2.70
C GLN A 36 16.08 -10.98 3.10
N ASP A 37 16.07 -9.66 2.98
CA ASP A 37 17.22 -8.77 3.20
C ASP A 37 16.87 -7.72 4.26
N ILE A 38 16.56 -8.21 5.47
CA ILE A 38 16.24 -7.38 6.63
C ILE A 38 17.50 -7.25 7.50
N PRO A 39 18.03 -6.03 7.71
CA PRO A 39 19.10 -5.79 8.68
C PRO A 39 18.70 -6.25 10.10
N PRO A 40 19.65 -6.76 10.91
CA PRO A 40 19.35 -7.43 12.19
C PRO A 40 18.71 -6.52 13.26
N ASN A 41 18.73 -5.20 13.06
CA ASN A 41 18.16 -4.20 13.97
C ASN A 41 16.78 -3.68 13.53
N ILE A 42 16.17 -4.27 12.50
CA ILE A 42 14.84 -3.89 12.01
C ILE A 42 13.87 -5.02 12.32
N SER A 43 12.97 -4.81 13.28
CA SER A 43 11.89 -5.75 13.65
C SER A 43 10.52 -5.29 13.17
N THR A 44 10.35 -3.98 12.97
CA THR A 44 9.12 -3.37 12.46
C THR A 44 9.45 -2.20 11.54
N TYR A 45 8.47 -1.73 10.77
CA TYR A 45 8.62 -0.59 9.88
C TYR A 45 9.05 0.69 10.60
N THR A 46 8.67 0.87 11.87
CA THR A 46 9.04 2.05 12.66
C THR A 46 10.53 2.09 13.05
N ASP A 47 11.24 0.96 12.95
CA ASP A 47 12.69 0.89 13.21
C ASP A 47 13.52 1.46 12.04
N ILE A 48 12.90 1.59 10.87
CA ILE A 48 13.55 2.03 9.63
C ILE A 48 13.69 3.56 9.66
N ASN A 49 14.91 4.07 9.77
CA ASN A 49 15.17 5.51 9.76
C ASN A 49 15.65 5.99 8.37
N THR A 50 15.94 7.29 8.23
CA THR A 50 16.40 7.87 6.96
C THR A 50 17.69 7.25 6.43
N ASP A 51 18.60 6.81 7.30
CA ASP A 51 19.84 6.13 6.88
C ASP A 51 19.52 4.74 6.34
N SER A 52 18.59 4.00 6.96
CA SER A 52 18.09 2.71 6.45
C SER A 52 17.45 2.86 5.07
N LEU A 53 16.61 3.89 4.86
CA LEU A 53 15.98 4.17 3.57
C LEU A 53 17.02 4.53 2.50
N THR A 54 18.02 5.34 2.86
CA THR A 54 19.11 5.74 1.95
C THR A 54 19.94 4.52 1.56
N TRP A 55 20.29 3.67 2.53
CA TRP A 55 21.01 2.42 2.30
C TRP A 55 20.22 1.49 1.37
N LEU A 56 18.93 1.26 1.64
CA LEU A 56 18.08 0.40 0.82
C LEU A 56 17.97 0.93 -0.61
N SER A 57 17.81 2.25 -0.78
CA SER A 57 17.75 2.89 -2.10
C SER A 57 19.06 2.78 -2.89
N GLY A 58 20.19 2.51 -2.22
CA GLY A 58 21.48 2.24 -2.84
C GLY A 58 21.64 0.81 -3.38
N GLN A 59 20.79 -0.13 -2.95
CA GLN A 59 20.86 -1.52 -3.35
C GLN A 59 20.42 -1.72 -4.80
N LEU A 60 20.91 -2.80 -5.43
CA LEU A 60 20.46 -3.19 -6.77
C LEU A 60 18.96 -3.56 -6.76
N SER A 61 18.52 -4.26 -5.71
CA SER A 61 17.15 -4.69 -5.52
C SER A 61 16.15 -3.53 -5.55
N ALA A 62 16.53 -2.35 -5.05
CA ALA A 62 15.66 -1.18 -5.05
C ALA A 62 15.25 -0.69 -6.44
N LYS A 63 15.89 -1.14 -7.52
CA LYS A 63 15.49 -0.85 -8.90
C LYS A 63 14.50 -1.85 -9.49
N PHE A 64 14.29 -2.97 -8.81
CA PHE A 64 13.43 -4.04 -9.31
C PHE A 64 11.96 -3.70 -9.14
N SER A 65 11.15 -4.35 -9.97
CA SER A 65 9.71 -4.16 -10.04
C SER A 65 9.04 -4.66 -8.76
N PHE A 66 8.19 -3.84 -8.14
CA PHE A 66 7.37 -4.32 -7.04
C PHE A 66 6.42 -5.42 -7.49
N ASN A 67 5.82 -5.29 -8.66
CA ASN A 67 4.99 -6.35 -9.23
C ASN A 67 5.71 -7.72 -9.25
N GLU A 68 6.99 -7.75 -9.65
CA GLU A 68 7.77 -9.00 -9.69
C GLU A 68 8.04 -9.61 -8.30
N TYR A 69 8.15 -8.79 -7.25
CA TYR A 69 8.53 -9.23 -5.90
C TYR A 69 7.37 -9.32 -4.90
N LEU A 70 6.34 -8.51 -5.10
CA LEU A 70 5.20 -8.30 -4.20
C LEU A 70 3.86 -8.64 -4.86
N GLY A 71 3.85 -9.02 -6.15
CA GLY A 71 2.62 -9.38 -6.87
C GLY A 71 1.73 -8.21 -7.29
N GLY A 72 2.17 -6.98 -7.04
CA GLY A 72 1.50 -5.76 -7.44
C GLY A 72 2.39 -4.54 -7.17
N ASP A 73 1.98 -3.40 -7.70
CA ASP A 73 2.68 -2.13 -7.53
C ASP A 73 2.11 -1.34 -6.35
N ALA A 74 2.80 -0.27 -5.95
CA ALA A 74 2.34 0.62 -4.90
C ALA A 74 1.75 1.90 -5.51
N PHE A 75 0.71 2.44 -4.89
CA PHE A 75 0.00 3.61 -5.40
C PHE A 75 -0.28 4.62 -4.31
N ILE A 76 -0.15 5.92 -4.62
CA ILE A 76 -0.61 7.02 -3.76
C ILE A 76 -1.89 7.59 -4.35
N CYS A 77 -2.97 7.56 -3.58
CA CYS A 77 -4.23 8.21 -3.97
C CYS A 77 -4.15 9.72 -3.68
N GLU A 78 -4.45 10.54 -4.67
CA GLU A 78 -4.43 12.00 -4.58
C GLU A 78 -5.84 12.60 -4.70
N SER A 79 -6.82 11.83 -5.17
CA SER A 79 -8.19 12.29 -5.42
C SER A 79 -9.24 11.22 -5.13
N GLU A 80 -10.51 11.64 -5.01
CA GLU A 80 -11.65 10.71 -4.91
C GLU A 80 -11.75 9.78 -6.13
N THR A 81 -11.36 10.24 -7.32
CA THR A 81 -11.37 9.42 -8.55
C THR A 81 -10.42 8.23 -8.42
N ASP A 82 -9.26 8.41 -7.79
CA ASP A 82 -8.27 7.34 -7.61
C ASP A 82 -8.81 6.19 -6.74
N LEU A 83 -9.74 6.48 -5.83
CA LEU A 83 -10.35 5.47 -4.96
C LEU A 83 -11.15 4.42 -5.76
N THR A 84 -11.60 4.78 -6.96
CA THR A 84 -12.37 3.87 -7.81
C THR A 84 -11.54 2.72 -8.38
N ALA A 85 -10.21 2.86 -8.38
CA ALA A 85 -9.28 1.81 -8.79
C ALA A 85 -9.05 0.73 -7.71
N ILE A 86 -9.38 1.03 -6.45
CA ILE A 86 -9.14 0.12 -5.31
C ILE A 86 -10.32 -0.85 -5.22
N VAL A 87 -10.22 -1.98 -5.93
CA VAL A 87 -11.28 -2.98 -6.03
C VAL A 87 -10.99 -4.24 -5.22
N ALA A 88 -12.04 -4.89 -4.73
CA ALA A 88 -11.94 -6.19 -4.06
C ALA A 88 -12.99 -7.16 -4.62
N PHE A 89 -12.78 -8.46 -4.38
CA PHE A 89 -13.65 -9.50 -4.91
C PHE A 89 -14.98 -9.54 -4.16
N ASP A 90 -16.07 -9.49 -4.90
CA ASP A 90 -17.44 -9.72 -4.42
C ASP A 90 -18.30 -10.16 -5.61
N GLN A 91 -18.57 -11.47 -5.68
CA GLN A 91 -19.26 -12.07 -6.83
C GLN A 91 -20.70 -11.57 -6.95
N GLU A 92 -21.42 -11.44 -5.83
CA GLU A 92 -22.81 -10.99 -5.84
C GLU A 92 -22.92 -9.56 -6.38
N TRP A 93 -22.01 -8.69 -5.95
CA TRP A 93 -21.93 -7.33 -6.47
C TRP A 93 -21.63 -7.31 -7.96
N ALA A 94 -20.65 -8.11 -8.41
CA ALA A 94 -20.25 -8.16 -9.81
C ALA A 94 -21.38 -8.67 -10.72
N ASP A 95 -22.14 -9.67 -10.28
CA ASP A 95 -23.29 -10.20 -11.01
C ASP A 95 -24.40 -9.14 -11.17
N GLN A 96 -24.57 -8.25 -10.18
CA GLN A 96 -25.58 -7.19 -10.18
C GLN A 96 -25.14 -5.92 -10.93
N HIS A 97 -23.85 -5.57 -10.88
CA HIS A 97 -23.34 -4.26 -11.34
C HIS A 97 -22.39 -4.35 -12.54
N GLY A 98 -21.98 -5.55 -12.96
CA GLY A 98 -21.06 -5.77 -14.09
C GLY A 98 -19.62 -5.33 -13.83
N ARG A 99 -19.24 -5.09 -12.57
CA ARG A 99 -17.90 -4.69 -12.13
C ARG A 99 -17.68 -5.12 -10.68
N TRP A 100 -16.42 -5.26 -10.26
CA TRP A 100 -16.09 -5.41 -8.84
C TRP A 100 -16.42 -4.14 -8.05
N PRO A 101 -16.81 -4.24 -6.77
CA PRO A 101 -16.93 -3.08 -5.91
C PRO A 101 -15.56 -2.48 -5.61
N ASN A 102 -15.51 -1.16 -5.46
CA ASN A 102 -14.36 -0.45 -4.94
C ASN A 102 -14.61 0.03 -3.50
N VAL A 103 -13.58 0.59 -2.85
CA VAL A 103 -13.62 1.10 -1.47
C VAL A 103 -14.70 2.16 -1.20
N THR A 104 -15.29 2.76 -2.24
CA THR A 104 -16.38 3.75 -2.08
C THR A 104 -17.76 3.12 -2.10
N ASP A 105 -17.92 1.96 -2.73
CA ASP A 105 -19.21 1.30 -2.98
C ASP A 105 -19.80 0.66 -1.72
N LYS A 106 -18.99 -0.20 -1.08
CA LYS A 106 -19.36 -0.95 0.14
C LYS A 106 -18.11 -1.26 0.95
N HIS A 107 -18.31 -1.44 2.25
CA HIS A 107 -17.29 -2.03 3.09
C HIS A 107 -17.09 -3.50 2.70
N LEU A 108 -15.83 -3.92 2.65
CA LEU A 108 -15.30 -5.19 2.17
C LEU A 108 -14.18 -5.64 3.10
N ALA A 109 -13.92 -6.94 3.14
CA ALA A 109 -12.74 -7.51 3.80
C ALA A 109 -11.51 -7.38 2.89
N TRP A 110 -10.40 -6.95 3.47
CA TRP A 110 -9.12 -6.76 2.78
C TRP A 110 -8.03 -7.59 3.45
N ASP A 111 -7.06 -8.09 2.67
CA ASP A 111 -5.87 -8.72 3.23
C ASP A 111 -5.03 -7.70 4.01
N ILE A 112 -5.02 -6.44 3.55
CA ILE A 112 -4.40 -5.32 4.22
C ILE A 112 -5.41 -4.17 4.27
N CYS A 113 -5.86 -3.83 5.49
CA CYS A 113 -6.53 -2.57 5.76
C CYS A 113 -6.03 -2.04 7.11
N THR A 114 -5.04 -1.16 7.07
CA THR A 114 -4.40 -0.65 8.30
C THR A 114 -4.19 0.85 8.25
N ILE A 115 -4.21 1.47 9.42
CA ILE A 115 -3.91 2.88 9.59
C ILE A 115 -2.43 3.00 9.97
N LEU A 116 -1.68 3.71 9.13
CA LEU A 116 -0.30 4.10 9.38
C LEU A 116 -0.29 5.45 10.10
N HIS A 117 0.00 5.43 11.40
CA HIS A 117 -0.02 6.62 12.26
C HIS A 117 -1.39 7.33 12.25
N SER A 118 -1.45 8.66 12.22
CA SER A 118 -2.68 9.44 12.30
C SER A 118 -3.31 9.82 10.96
N ASP A 119 -2.55 9.72 9.85
CA ASP A 119 -2.87 10.47 8.63
C ASP A 119 -2.80 9.67 7.32
N TRP A 120 -2.41 8.40 7.38
CA TRP A 120 -2.35 7.52 6.21
C TRP A 120 -3.01 6.18 6.48
N ALA A 121 -3.71 5.65 5.49
CA ALA A 121 -4.24 4.30 5.51
C ALA A 121 -3.66 3.52 4.34
N VAL A 122 -3.58 2.20 4.49
CA VAL A 122 -3.12 1.29 3.45
C VAL A 122 -4.21 0.27 3.18
N PHE A 123 -4.51 0.09 1.89
CA PHE A 123 -5.34 -0.98 1.37
C PHE A 123 -4.51 -1.92 0.52
N GLY A 124 -4.78 -3.22 0.60
CA GLY A 124 -4.20 -4.24 -0.25
C GLY A 124 -5.11 -5.45 -0.32
N TYR A 125 -5.25 -6.00 -1.53
CA TYR A 125 -6.06 -7.20 -1.77
C TYR A 125 -5.30 -8.16 -2.67
N CYS A 126 -5.09 -9.38 -2.18
CA CYS A 126 -4.26 -10.40 -2.79
C CYS A 126 -5.16 -11.48 -3.43
N TRP A 127 -5.50 -11.34 -4.72
CA TRP A 127 -6.48 -12.20 -5.41
C TRP A 127 -6.16 -13.69 -5.47
N ASN A 128 -4.89 -14.09 -5.32
CA ASN A 128 -4.44 -15.44 -5.64
C ASN A 128 -3.23 -15.92 -4.82
N ASN A 129 -3.03 -15.38 -3.61
CA ASN A 129 -1.84 -15.60 -2.78
C ASN A 129 -0.50 -15.21 -3.46
N ALA A 130 -0.51 -14.54 -4.62
CA ALA A 130 0.70 -14.09 -5.30
C ALA A 130 1.08 -12.65 -4.92
N GLY A 131 0.33 -12.02 -4.00
CA GLY A 131 0.43 -10.60 -3.69
C GLY A 131 -0.63 -9.77 -4.42
N GLY A 132 -0.46 -8.45 -4.41
CA GLY A 132 -1.42 -7.53 -5.03
C GLY A 132 -1.04 -6.07 -4.82
N ASP A 133 -1.75 -5.19 -5.52
CA ASP A 133 -1.49 -3.76 -5.46
C ASP A 133 -1.74 -3.21 -4.05
N ILE A 134 -0.88 -2.27 -3.64
CA ILE A 134 -0.98 -1.60 -2.34
C ILE A 134 -1.29 -0.12 -2.55
N TYR A 135 -2.33 0.37 -1.89
CA TYR A 135 -2.84 1.72 -2.05
C TYR A 135 -2.69 2.52 -0.75
N TYR A 136 -1.93 3.61 -0.82
CA TYR A 136 -1.74 4.58 0.26
C TYR A 136 -2.76 5.72 0.13
N ILE A 137 -3.59 5.87 1.15
CA ILE A 137 -4.72 6.80 1.17
C ILE A 137 -4.48 7.88 2.24
N PRO A 138 -4.35 9.17 1.87
CA PRO A 138 -4.24 10.26 2.83
C PRO A 138 -5.57 10.46 3.57
N LYS A 139 -5.47 10.99 4.79
CA LYS A 139 -6.62 11.24 5.68
C LYS A 139 -7.75 12.03 5.05
N SER A 140 -7.43 12.98 4.17
CA SER A 140 -8.41 13.79 3.43
C SER A 140 -9.40 12.95 2.61
N LEU A 141 -9.01 11.74 2.21
CA LEU A 141 -9.84 10.82 1.43
C LEU A 141 -10.52 9.74 2.29
N TRP A 142 -10.24 9.64 3.58
CA TRP A 142 -10.67 8.49 4.39
C TRP A 142 -12.18 8.31 4.49
N ALA A 143 -12.92 9.40 4.62
CA ALA A 143 -14.38 9.34 4.70
C ALA A 143 -14.98 8.76 3.40
N LYS A 144 -14.38 9.08 2.26
CA LYS A 144 -14.81 8.63 0.94
C LYS A 144 -14.39 7.20 0.66
N ALA A 145 -13.18 6.84 1.10
CA ALA A 145 -12.64 5.49 1.04
C ALA A 145 -13.17 4.57 2.15
N ARG A 146 -14.10 5.04 2.99
CA ARG A 146 -14.75 4.26 4.07
C ARG A 146 -13.77 3.53 4.97
N VAL A 147 -12.62 4.14 5.26
CA VAL A 147 -11.46 3.48 5.91
C VAL A 147 -11.83 2.79 7.22
N ASN A 148 -12.60 3.47 8.07
CA ASN A 148 -12.99 2.91 9.37
C ASN A 148 -13.91 1.70 9.21
N GLU A 149 -14.85 1.74 8.27
CA GLU A 149 -15.80 0.64 8.01
C GLU A 149 -15.07 -0.61 7.50
N HIS A 150 -14.08 -0.43 6.61
CA HIS A 150 -13.24 -1.52 6.13
C HIS A 150 -12.36 -2.13 7.21
N ARG A 151 -11.82 -1.29 8.10
CA ARG A 151 -10.94 -1.74 9.20
C ARG A 151 -11.70 -2.61 10.20
N GLU A 152 -12.95 -2.27 10.49
CA GLU A 152 -13.79 -3.04 11.40
C GLU A 152 -14.06 -4.48 10.89
N LEU A 153 -14.20 -4.66 9.58
CA LEU A 153 -14.35 -5.99 8.97
C LEU A 153 -13.04 -6.79 8.89
N SER A 154 -11.90 -6.11 8.75
CA SER A 154 -10.61 -6.77 8.51
C SER A 154 -9.89 -7.16 9.81
N CYS A 155 -10.45 -6.80 10.97
CA CYS A 155 -9.93 -7.12 12.31
C CYS A 155 -10.80 -8.13 13.07
N SER A 156 -11.80 -8.75 12.43
CA SER A 156 -12.64 -9.83 12.98
C SER A 156 -12.12 -11.20 12.61
#